data_AF-A0A3G9G6L6-F1
#
_entry.id   AF-A0A3G9G6L6-F1
#
_cell.length_a   1.000
_cell.length_b   1.000
_cell.length_c   1.000
_cell.angle_alpha   90.00
_cell.angle_beta   90.00
_cell.angle_gamma   90.00
#
_symmetry.space_group_name_H-M   'P 1'
#
loop_
_entity.id
_entity.type
_entity.pdbx_description
1 polymer ?
#
loop_
_entity_poly.entity_id
_entity_poly.type
_entity_poly.pdbx_seq_one_letter_code
_entity_poly.pdbx_strand_id
1 'polypeptide(L)'
;MFVRSAYDVQKVYDSVGTIKRLSDRIIGIGPFNLIGLDGLLAWLPFPIVGAVYSFGASAYILLSGFRARISPVAWVQAAVVLALDLGISGLEEVAQLILPFFPVGAVADTLYQGHLYASHIVQKDIEKTLYIEESGRDAHASGRHKEHLATMKATKGKKRLVYLLP
;
A
#
# COMPACT_ATOMS: atom_id res chain seq x y z
N MET A 1 14.23 -0.64 -8.63
CA MET A 1 15.14 0.42 -8.11
C MET A 1 14.44 1.17 -6.99
N PHE A 2 15.11 1.31 -5.83
CA PHE A 2 14.56 2.04 -4.68
C PHE A 2 14.42 3.53 -4.96
N VAL A 3 13.48 4.17 -4.28
CA VAL A 3 13.34 5.64 -4.29
C VAL A 3 14.58 6.30 -3.68
N ARG A 4 14.96 7.45 -4.24
CA ARG A 4 16.16 8.21 -3.85
C ARG A 4 15.84 9.63 -3.38
N SER A 5 14.65 10.12 -3.66
CA SER A 5 14.15 11.44 -3.24
C SER A 5 12.79 11.34 -2.54
N ALA A 6 12.46 12.35 -1.74
CA ALA A 6 11.14 12.54 -1.16
C ALA A 6 10.08 12.73 -2.24
N TYR A 7 10.44 13.34 -3.38
CA TYR A 7 9.56 13.41 -4.55
C TYR A 7 9.17 12.02 -5.07
N ASP A 8 10.13 11.10 -5.19
CA ASP A 8 9.86 9.72 -5.62
C ASP A 8 8.96 8.97 -4.62
N VAL A 9 9.15 9.22 -3.31
CA VAL A 9 8.29 8.67 -2.27
C VAL A 9 6.86 9.21 -2.42
N GLN A 10 6.70 10.52 -2.65
CA GLN A 10 5.38 11.12 -2.86
C GLN A 10 4.71 10.57 -4.12
N LYS A 11 5.47 10.36 -5.20
CA LYS A 11 4.96 9.73 -6.41
C LYS A 11 4.45 8.31 -6.14
N VAL A 12 5.14 7.54 -5.30
CA VAL A 12 4.65 6.23 -4.85
C VAL A 12 3.35 6.38 -4.05
N TYR A 13 3.31 7.32 -3.10
CA TYR A 13 2.12 7.59 -2.29
C TYR A 13 0.89 7.94 -3.15
N ASP A 14 1.07 8.80 -4.15
CA ASP A 14 0.00 9.25 -5.04
C ASP A 14 -0.44 8.14 -6.01
N SER A 15 0.50 7.33 -6.50
CA SER A 15 0.20 6.21 -7.40
C SER A 15 -0.62 5.14 -6.69
N VAL A 16 -0.20 4.75 -5.47
CA VAL A 16 -0.96 3.83 -4.61
C VAL A 16 -2.30 4.43 -4.20
N GLY A 17 -2.36 5.74 -3.94
CA GLY A 17 -3.60 6.47 -3.66
C GLY A 17 -4.58 6.49 -4.83
N THR A 18 -4.08 6.46 -6.06
CA THR A 18 -4.91 6.36 -7.27
C THR A 18 -5.59 5.00 -7.34
N ILE A 19 -4.86 3.91 -7.07
CA ILE A 19 -5.43 2.56 -7.02
C ILE A 19 -6.48 2.48 -5.91
N LYS A 20 -6.19 3.02 -4.73
CA LYS A 20 -7.15 3.11 -3.62
C LYS A 20 -8.46 3.79 -4.04
N ARG A 21 -8.39 4.97 -4.69
CA ARG A 21 -9.57 5.73 -5.15
C ARG A 21 -10.34 5.01 -6.26
N LEU A 22 -9.64 4.30 -7.13
CA LEU A 22 -10.26 3.49 -8.18
C LEU A 22 -11.05 2.34 -7.56
N SER A 23 -10.46 1.62 -6.60
CA SER A 23 -11.14 0.59 -5.81
C SER A 23 -12.34 1.13 -5.03
N ASP A 24 -12.21 2.28 -4.38
CA ASP A 24 -13.28 2.94 -3.62
C ASP A 24 -14.46 3.35 -4.52
N ARG A 25 -14.17 3.87 -5.71
CA ARG A 25 -15.20 4.25 -6.69
C ARG A 25 -15.91 3.03 -7.30
N ILE A 26 -15.23 1.91 -7.46
CA ILE A 26 -15.86 0.65 -7.90
C ILE A 26 -16.84 0.13 -6.84
N ILE A 27 -16.53 0.30 -5.55
CA ILE A 27 -17.41 -0.11 -4.44
C ILE A 27 -18.66 0.81 -4.33
N GLY A 28 -18.53 2.11 -4.64
CA GLY A 28 -19.64 3.06 -4.62
C GLY A 28 -20.69 2.88 -5.73
N ILE A 29 -20.51 1.91 -6.64
CA ILE A 29 -21.37 1.64 -7.80
C ILE A 29 -21.96 0.22 -7.66
N GLY A 30 -22.89 0.04 -6.72
CA GLY A 30 -23.75 -1.14 -6.61
C GLY A 30 -24.69 -1.06 -5.39
N PRO A 31 -25.93 -1.58 -5.40
CA PRO A 31 -26.66 -2.38 -6.39
C PRO A 31 -27.88 -1.67 -7.02
N PHE A 32 -27.94 -0.34 -7.00
CA PHE A 32 -28.94 0.43 -7.77
C PHE A 32 -28.29 1.65 -8.44
N ASN A 33 -28.58 1.82 -9.74
CA ASN A 33 -28.22 2.90 -10.66
C ASN A 33 -26.88 2.85 -11.41
N LEU A 34 -26.89 2.02 -12.45
CA LEU A 34 -26.68 2.40 -13.86
C LEU A 34 -26.26 3.88 -14.08
N ILE A 35 -24.96 4.10 -14.29
CA ILE A 35 -24.31 4.91 -15.34
C ILE A 35 -22.88 5.21 -14.88
N GLY A 36 -21.93 4.46 -15.42
CA GLY A 36 -20.50 4.68 -15.26
C GLY A 36 -19.72 3.42 -15.62
N LEU A 37 -19.03 3.40 -16.76
CA LEU A 37 -18.25 2.27 -17.33
C LEU A 37 -18.99 0.91 -17.47
N ASP A 38 -20.17 0.72 -16.88
CA ASP A 38 -21.03 -0.46 -17.04
C ASP A 38 -21.80 -0.49 -18.37
N GLY A 39 -21.89 0.65 -19.07
CA GLY A 39 -22.30 0.67 -20.47
C GLY A 39 -21.21 0.24 -21.46
N LEU A 40 -19.95 0.14 -21.00
CA LEU A 40 -18.79 -0.25 -21.84
C LEU A 40 -18.20 -1.62 -21.44
N LEU A 41 -18.26 -1.99 -20.15
CA LEU A 41 -17.76 -3.27 -19.64
C LEU A 41 -18.79 -4.41 -19.64
N ALA A 42 -20.10 -4.11 -19.71
CA ALA A 42 -21.12 -5.14 -19.96
C ALA A 42 -20.93 -5.88 -21.31
N TRP A 43 -20.02 -5.39 -22.19
CA TRP A 43 -19.65 -6.00 -23.46
C TRP A 43 -18.32 -6.80 -23.45
N LEU A 44 -17.59 -6.87 -22.34
CA LEU A 44 -16.32 -7.63 -22.25
C LEU A 44 -16.46 -8.88 -21.37
N PRO A 45 -16.92 -10.02 -21.93
CA PRO A 45 -17.03 -11.29 -21.22
C PRO A 45 -15.66 -11.98 -21.07
N PHE A 46 -14.72 -11.36 -20.36
CA PHE A 46 -13.41 -11.97 -20.08
C PHE A 46 -13.10 -11.92 -18.58
N PRO A 47 -13.53 -12.92 -17.78
CA PRO A 47 -13.15 -13.05 -16.37
C PRO A 47 -11.62 -13.01 -16.15
N ILE A 48 -10.85 -13.38 -17.17
CA ILE A 48 -9.39 -13.34 -17.18
C ILE A 48 -8.86 -11.90 -17.08
N VAL A 49 -9.53 -10.89 -17.67
CA VAL A 49 -9.05 -9.49 -17.62
C VAL A 49 -9.15 -8.91 -16.22
N GLY A 50 -10.23 -9.22 -15.48
CA GLY A 50 -10.40 -8.82 -14.08
C GLY A 50 -9.37 -9.46 -13.16
N ALA A 51 -9.10 -10.75 -13.32
CA ALA A 51 -8.09 -11.48 -12.54
C ALA A 51 -6.66 -10.98 -12.84
N VAL A 52 -6.33 -10.74 -14.11
CA VAL A 52 -5.04 -10.18 -14.53
C VAL A 52 -4.85 -8.76 -13.98
N TYR A 53 -5.89 -7.94 -14.00
CA TYR A 53 -5.85 -6.61 -13.42
C TYR A 53 -5.64 -6.66 -11.91
N SER A 54 -6.41 -7.48 -11.18
CA SER A 54 -6.27 -7.60 -9.72
C SER A 54 -4.86 -8.07 -9.35
N PHE A 55 -4.34 -9.10 -10.02
CA PHE A 55 -2.98 -9.58 -9.81
C PHE A 55 -1.93 -8.50 -10.11
N GLY A 56 -2.09 -7.77 -11.23
CA GLY A 56 -1.22 -6.67 -11.62
C GLY A 56 -1.22 -5.52 -10.61
N ALA A 57 -2.40 -5.13 -10.11
CA ALA A 57 -2.56 -4.11 -9.09
C ALA A 57 -1.92 -4.54 -7.76
N SER A 58 -2.15 -5.79 -7.33
CA SER A 58 -1.53 -6.36 -6.14
C SER A 58 0.00 -6.34 -6.22
N ALA A 59 0.56 -6.83 -7.33
CA ALA A 59 2.00 -6.81 -7.58
C ALA A 59 2.54 -5.36 -7.60
N TYR A 60 1.83 -4.44 -8.24
CA TYR A 60 2.22 -3.03 -8.30
C TYR A 60 2.24 -2.38 -6.91
N ILE A 61 1.23 -2.60 -6.06
CA ILE A 61 1.17 -2.06 -4.70
C ILE A 61 2.36 -2.57 -3.88
N LEU A 62 2.63 -3.88 -3.91
CA LEU A 62 3.74 -4.48 -3.16
C LEU A 62 5.10 -4.00 -3.63
N LEU A 63 5.32 -3.93 -4.94
CA LEU A 63 6.56 -3.42 -5.51
C LEU A 63 6.74 -1.94 -5.19
N SER A 64 5.67 -1.14 -5.23
CA SER A 64 5.71 0.28 -4.92
C SER A 64 6.03 0.51 -3.43
N GLY A 65 5.36 -0.22 -2.53
CA GLY A 65 5.66 -0.19 -1.10
C GLY A 65 7.10 -0.61 -0.80
N PHE A 66 7.58 -1.70 -1.42
CA PHE A 66 8.96 -2.15 -1.29
C PHE A 66 9.95 -1.08 -1.77
N ARG A 67 9.71 -0.48 -2.94
CA ARG A 67 10.56 0.60 -3.47
C ARG A 67 10.59 1.83 -2.57
N ALA A 68 9.48 2.13 -1.88
CA ALA A 68 9.38 3.20 -0.89
C ALA A 68 9.96 2.84 0.48
N ARG A 69 10.55 1.65 0.65
CA ARG A 69 11.16 1.19 1.91
C ARG A 69 10.18 1.31 3.09
N ILE A 70 8.94 0.87 2.86
CA ILE A 70 7.97 0.73 3.95
C ILE A 70 8.47 -0.28 4.99
N SER A 71 7.91 -0.29 6.20
CA SER A 71 8.31 -1.26 7.22
C SER A 71 8.06 -2.69 6.73
N PRO A 72 8.94 -3.66 7.05
CA PRO A 72 8.71 -5.06 6.70
C PRO A 72 7.34 -5.56 7.20
N VAL A 73 6.92 -5.11 8.38
CA VAL A 73 5.61 -5.44 8.95
C VAL A 73 4.47 -4.90 8.08
N ALA A 74 4.50 -3.62 7.70
CA ALA A 74 3.48 -3.05 6.82
C ALA A 74 3.46 -3.72 5.44
N TRP A 75 4.63 -4.09 4.92
CA TRP A 75 4.73 -4.80 3.64
C TRP A 75 4.09 -6.19 3.72
N VAL A 76 4.37 -6.96 4.78
CA VAL A 76 3.75 -8.27 5.02
C VAL A 76 2.24 -8.14 5.23
N GLN A 77 1.79 -7.14 6.00
CA GLN A 77 0.36 -6.85 6.18
C GLN A 77 -0.33 -6.58 4.85
N ALA A 78 0.24 -5.72 4.01
CA ALA A 78 -0.30 -5.46 2.68
C ALA A 78 -0.29 -6.73 1.79
N ALA A 79 0.77 -7.54 1.85
CA ALA A 79 0.86 -8.78 1.10
C ALA A 79 -0.20 -9.80 1.50
N VAL A 80 -0.45 -9.96 2.80
CA VAL A 80 -1.49 -10.87 3.31
C VAL A 80 -2.88 -10.38 2.90
N VAL A 81 -3.17 -9.07 3.00
CA VAL A 81 -4.44 -8.50 2.53
C VAL A 81 -4.66 -8.81 1.05
N LEU A 82 -3.65 -8.59 0.21
CA LEU A 82 -3.74 -8.86 -1.23
C LEU A 82 -3.79 -10.35 -1.55
N ALA A 83 -3.18 -11.20 -0.74
CA ALA A 83 -3.24 -12.65 -0.93
C ALA A 83 -4.64 -13.20 -0.60
N LEU A 84 -5.26 -12.71 0.48
CA LEU A 84 -6.66 -13.00 0.78
C LEU A 84 -7.59 -12.52 -0.33
N ASP A 85 -7.33 -11.32 -0.86
CA ASP A 85 -8.05 -10.77 -2.00
C ASP A 85 -7.97 -11.69 -3.23
N LEU A 86 -6.80 -12.29 -3.50
CA LEU A 86 -6.65 -13.27 -4.58
C LEU A 86 -7.29 -14.64 -4.29
N GLY A 87 -7.98 -14.80 -3.15
CA GLY A 87 -8.64 -16.06 -2.76
C GLY A 87 -7.67 -17.12 -2.24
N ILE A 88 -6.47 -16.73 -1.79
CA ILE A 88 -5.50 -17.66 -1.21
C ILE A 88 -5.98 -18.08 0.18
N SER A 89 -6.54 -19.30 0.26
CA SER A 89 -7.04 -19.89 1.51
C SER A 89 -5.90 -20.20 2.50
N GLY A 90 -6.22 -20.23 3.80
CA GLY A 90 -5.26 -20.59 4.85
C GLY A 90 -4.41 -19.44 5.38
N LEU A 91 -4.63 -18.21 4.90
CA LEU A 91 -3.99 -17.00 5.41
C LEU A 91 -4.83 -16.25 6.45
N GLU A 92 -6.02 -16.74 6.77
CA GLU A 92 -6.96 -16.09 7.69
C GLU A 92 -6.40 -15.97 9.11
N GLU A 93 -5.80 -17.05 9.63
CA GLU A 93 -5.17 -17.08 10.95
C GLU A 93 -4.00 -16.09 11.03
N VAL A 94 -3.18 -16.02 9.98
CA VAL A 94 -2.08 -15.06 9.86
C VAL A 94 -2.62 -13.64 9.81
N ALA A 95 -3.69 -13.41 9.06
CA ALA A 95 -4.32 -12.10 8.93
C ALA A 95 -4.89 -11.61 10.25
N GLN A 96 -5.57 -12.45 11.03
CA GLN A 96 -6.06 -12.08 12.36
C GLN A 96 -4.91 -11.70 13.31
N LEU A 97 -3.77 -12.38 13.23
CA LEU A 97 -2.60 -12.08 14.05
C LEU A 97 -1.98 -10.73 13.71
N ILE A 98 -1.76 -10.45 12.42
CA ILE A 98 -1.03 -9.25 11.99
C ILE A 98 -1.95 -8.04 11.75
N LEU A 99 -3.26 -8.26 11.62
CA LEU A 99 -4.29 -7.25 11.43
C LEU A 99 -5.46 -7.49 12.42
N PRO A 100 -5.28 -7.21 13.71
CA PRO A 100 -6.21 -7.59 14.78
C PRO A 100 -7.60 -6.92 14.70
N PHE A 101 -7.78 -5.94 13.83
CA PHE A 101 -9.05 -5.24 13.60
C PHE A 101 -9.57 -5.38 12.16
N PHE A 102 -8.97 -6.29 11.38
CA PHE A 102 -9.37 -6.49 10.00
C PHE A 102 -10.53 -7.48 9.92
N PRO A 103 -11.65 -7.12 9.26
CA PRO A 103 -12.82 -7.98 9.17
C PRO A 103 -12.56 -9.09 8.14
N VAL A 104 -11.79 -10.12 8.51
CA VAL A 104 -11.36 -11.23 7.64
C VAL A 104 -12.53 -11.88 6.90
N GLY A 105 -13.73 -11.93 7.51
CA GLY A 105 -14.93 -12.50 6.90
C GLY A 105 -15.68 -11.61 5.90
N ALA A 106 -15.41 -10.30 5.84
CA ALA A 106 -16.13 -9.38 4.93
C ALA A 106 -15.40 -9.13 3.60
N VAL A 107 -14.08 -9.40 3.57
CA VAL A 107 -13.22 -9.07 2.42
C VAL A 107 -13.15 -10.23 1.42
N ALA A 108 -13.40 -11.47 1.85
CA ALA A 108 -13.40 -12.64 0.97
C ALA A 108 -14.39 -12.52 -0.21
N ASP A 109 -15.47 -11.75 -0.03
CA ASP A 109 -16.50 -11.55 -1.06
C ASP A 109 -16.21 -10.38 -2.01
N THR A 110 -15.17 -9.56 -1.79
CA THR A 110 -14.91 -8.35 -2.61
C THR A 110 -13.43 -8.11 -2.93
N LEU A 111 -13.02 -8.56 -4.11
CA LEU A 111 -11.68 -8.34 -4.73
C LEU A 111 -11.22 -6.87 -4.81
N TYR A 112 -12.12 -5.92 -4.62
CA TYR A 112 -11.80 -4.49 -4.72
C TYR A 112 -11.48 -3.88 -3.35
N GLN A 113 -11.94 -4.51 -2.26
CA GLN A 113 -11.64 -4.03 -0.91
C GLN A 113 -10.19 -4.33 -0.51
N GLY A 114 -9.61 -5.46 -0.95
CA GLY A 114 -8.24 -5.82 -0.63
C GLY A 114 -7.22 -4.78 -1.12
N HIS A 115 -7.30 -4.33 -2.39
CA HIS A 115 -6.41 -3.27 -2.89
C HIS A 115 -6.55 -1.96 -2.12
N LEU A 116 -7.76 -1.60 -1.72
CA LEU A 116 -8.03 -0.39 -0.94
C LEU A 116 -7.31 -0.43 0.41
N TYR A 117 -7.46 -1.55 1.13
CA TYR A 117 -6.82 -1.75 2.42
C TYR A 117 -5.29 -1.84 2.31
N ALA A 118 -4.77 -2.61 1.36
CA ALA A 118 -3.33 -2.72 1.13
C ALA A 118 -2.72 -1.37 0.77
N SER A 119 -3.38 -0.61 -0.11
CA SER A 119 -2.97 0.75 -0.47
C SER A 119 -2.98 1.68 0.75
N HIS A 120 -3.98 1.56 1.62
CA HIS A 120 -4.05 2.33 2.85
C HIS A 120 -2.92 2.00 3.82
N ILE A 121 -2.56 0.71 3.97
CA ILE A 121 -1.43 0.26 4.80
C ILE A 121 -0.14 0.90 4.31
N VAL A 122 0.13 0.84 3.00
CA VAL A 122 1.32 1.44 2.38
C VAL A 122 1.36 2.96 2.62
N GLN A 123 0.27 3.68 2.32
CA GLN A 123 0.19 5.13 2.52
C GLN A 123 0.41 5.53 3.98
N LYS A 124 -0.22 4.83 4.92
CA LYS A 124 -0.11 5.12 6.36
C LYS A 124 1.28 4.84 6.91
N ASP A 125 1.99 3.85 6.36
CA ASP A 125 3.37 3.58 6.73
C ASP A 125 4.34 4.65 6.18
N ILE A 126 4.13 5.12 4.95
CA ILE A 126 4.84 6.26 4.37
C ILE A 126 4.61 7.52 5.22
N GLU A 127 3.36 7.81 5.60
CA GLU A 127 3.01 8.95 6.46
C GLU A 127 3.71 8.92 7.82
N LYS A 128 3.88 7.73 8.41
CA LYS A 128 4.60 7.53 9.67
C LYS A 128 6.12 7.56 9.53
N THR A 129 6.64 7.67 8.31
CA THR A 129 8.07 7.61 8.04
C THR A 129 8.62 8.99 7.70
N LEU A 130 9.73 9.35 8.35
CA LEU A 130 10.53 10.50 7.98
C LEU A 130 11.60 10.01 7.00
N TYR A 131 11.53 10.50 5.77
CA TYR A 131 12.49 10.18 4.73
C TYR A 131 13.55 11.28 4.64
N ILE A 132 14.82 10.88 4.65
CA ILE A 132 15.97 11.79 4.55
C ILE A 132 16.72 11.49 3.26
N GLU A 133 16.93 12.50 2.43
CA GLU A 133 17.67 12.43 1.16
C GLU A 133 19.20 12.45 1.39
N GLU A 134 19.68 11.56 2.25
CA GLU A 134 21.09 11.42 2.59
C GLU A 134 21.47 9.93 2.66
N SER A 135 22.77 9.63 2.64
CA SER A 135 23.29 8.31 2.99
C SER A 135 23.22 8.11 4.49
N GLY A 136 22.67 6.99 4.92
CA GLY A 136 22.66 6.63 6.35
C GLY A 136 24.09 6.52 6.89
N ARG A 137 25.03 5.98 6.10
CA ARG A 137 26.43 5.84 6.49
C ARG A 137 27.07 7.19 6.81
N ASP A 138 26.86 8.17 5.94
CA ASP A 138 27.44 9.51 6.10
C ASP A 138 26.78 10.27 7.25
N ALA A 139 25.47 10.09 7.44
CA ALA A 139 24.73 10.65 8.59
C ALA A 139 25.21 10.07 9.94
N HIS A 140 25.56 8.78 9.98
CA HIS A 140 26.14 8.14 11.16
C HIS A 140 27.58 8.61 11.41
N ALA A 141 28.42 8.66 10.38
CA ALA A 141 29.82 9.09 10.48
C ALA A 141 29.96 10.55 10.91
N SER A 142 29.07 11.42 10.45
CA SER A 142 29.05 12.85 10.80
C SER A 142 28.31 13.18 12.10
N GLY A 143 27.65 12.20 12.73
CA GLY A 143 26.84 12.42 13.93
C GLY A 143 25.44 13.00 13.68
N ARG A 144 25.13 13.44 12.45
CA ARG A 144 23.82 13.96 12.02
C ARG A 144 22.67 12.99 12.23
N HIS A 145 22.94 11.69 12.35
CA HIS A 145 21.92 10.70 12.69
C HIS A 145 21.14 11.06 13.98
N LYS A 146 21.82 11.58 15.01
CA LYS A 146 21.16 11.97 16.26
C LYS A 146 20.20 13.14 16.07
N GLU A 147 20.58 14.10 15.22
CA GLU A 147 19.75 15.24 14.84
C GLU A 147 18.51 14.76 14.07
N HIS A 148 18.69 13.89 13.07
CA HIS A 148 17.57 13.31 12.32
C HIS A 148 16.60 12.51 13.20
N LEU A 149 17.12 11.77 14.19
CA LEU A 149 16.27 11.09 15.18
C LEU A 149 15.51 12.08 16.06
N ALA A 150 16.15 13.18 16.48
CA ALA A 150 15.48 14.23 17.23
C ALA A 150 14.37 14.89 16.40
N THR A 151 14.65 15.20 15.13
CA THR A 151 13.66 15.71 14.16
C THR A 151 12.51 14.74 13.98
N MET A 152 12.78 13.45 13.84
CA MET A 152 11.73 12.42 13.74
C MET A 152 10.83 12.42 14.97
N LYS A 153 11.41 12.48 16.17
CA LYS A 153 10.64 12.52 17.43
C LYS A 153 9.86 13.82 17.62
N ALA A 154 10.39 14.94 17.16
CA ALA A 154 9.74 16.25 17.21
C ALA A 154 8.59 16.36 16.18
N THR A 155 8.69 15.65 15.05
CA THR A 155 7.67 15.69 14.01
C THR A 155 6.48 14.82 14.38
N LYS A 156 5.33 15.45 14.61
CA LYS A 156 4.08 14.76 14.99
C LYS A 156 3.74 13.64 14.00
N GLY A 157 3.48 12.45 14.52
CA GLY A 157 3.04 11.28 13.75
C GLY A 157 4.15 10.48 13.09
N LYS A 158 5.39 10.98 13.05
CA LYS A 158 6.54 10.21 12.57
C LYS A 158 7.01 9.23 13.64
N LYS A 159 7.27 7.99 13.22
CA LYS A 159 7.65 6.86 14.07
C LYS A 159 8.89 6.11 13.55
N ARG A 160 9.27 6.34 12.29
CA ARG A 160 10.40 5.69 11.65
C ARG A 160 11.23 6.70 10.86
N LEU A 161 12.53 6.47 10.79
CA LEU A 161 13.50 7.23 10.00
C LEU A 161 14.05 6.33 8.89
N VAL A 162 14.10 6.82 7.65
CA VAL A 162 14.64 6.09 6.51
C VAL A 162 15.53 7.01 5.67
N TYR A 163 16.77 6.58 5.45
CA TYR A 163 17.70 7.21 4.53
C TYR A 163 17.49 6.69 3.11
N LEU A 164 17.51 7.58 2.12
CA LEU A 164 17.18 7.26 0.74
C LEU A 164 18.39 6.97 -0.14
N LEU A 165 19.55 7.52 0.21
CA LEU A 165 20.78 7.26 -0.54
C LEU A 165 21.52 6.04 0.05
N PRO A 166 22.27 5.29 -0.79
CA PRO A 166 23.06 4.16 -0.34
C PRO A 166 24.19 4.56 0.62
#